data_AF-A0A2G9HJG1-F1
#
_entry.id   AF-A0A2G9HJG1-F1
#
_cell.length_a   1.000
_cell.length_b   1.000
_cell.length_c   1.000
_cell.angle_alpha   90.00
_cell.angle_beta   90.00
_cell.angle_gamma   90.00
#
_symmetry.space_group_name_H-M   'P 1'
#
loop_
_entity.id
_entity.type
_entity.pdbx_description
1 polymer ?
#
loop_
_entity_poly.entity_id
_entity_poly.type
_entity_poly.pdbx_seq_one_letter_code
_entity_poly.pdbx_strand_id
1 'polypeptide(L)'
;MLDDRKFPKMHLDLQRLLQVIAHGEQVFPRVKEKCSSKDWFANEDINALEELIGRMRRLKENVGFIANRVTAIQAGLDSWQSEQINRKLYYLSFLSIIFLPLSIITGVFGMNVGGVPWTDQRKPELKDGFRNVMFICMAMLLVILLCFLLPVLYNRVMAWQRRRVLRKSWSFSRKSFIRRAGIGAERSERGGYLRI
;
A
#
# COMPACT_ATOMS: atom_id res chain seq x y z
N MET A 1 -15.43 -13.01 -11.45
CA MET A 1 -15.81 -11.65 -11.04
C MET A 1 -16.79 -11.79 -9.89
N LEU A 2 -16.32 -11.62 -8.65
CA LEU A 2 -17.21 -11.53 -7.49
C LEU A 2 -17.96 -10.21 -7.63
N ASP A 3 -19.29 -10.27 -7.56
CA ASP A 3 -20.20 -9.14 -7.72
C ASP A 3 -19.85 -8.03 -6.73
N ASP A 4 -19.29 -6.91 -7.22
CA ASP A 4 -18.78 -5.77 -6.41
C ASP A 4 -19.85 -5.21 -5.45
N ARG A 5 -21.13 -5.50 -5.72
CA ARG A 5 -22.27 -5.07 -4.88
C ARG A 5 -22.55 -5.99 -3.70
N LYS A 6 -22.00 -7.21 -3.65
CA LYS A 6 -22.30 -8.18 -2.58
C LYS A 6 -21.56 -7.89 -1.28
N PHE A 7 -20.31 -7.42 -1.36
CA PHE A 7 -19.48 -7.17 -0.17
C PHE A 7 -20.01 -6.02 0.72
N PRO A 8 -20.37 -4.84 0.18
CA PRO A 8 -20.94 -3.77 0.99
C PRO A 8 -22.27 -4.17 1.64
N LYS A 9 -23.12 -4.91 0.90
CA LYS A 9 -24.40 -5.44 1.42
C LYS A 9 -24.16 -6.43 2.56
N MET A 10 -23.23 -7.35 2.39
CA MET A 10 -22.86 -8.33 3.41
C MET A 10 -22.34 -7.67 4.69
N HIS A 11 -21.52 -6.61 4.58
CA HIS A 11 -21.05 -5.86 5.74
C HIS A 11 -22.21 -5.18 6.50
N LEU A 12 -23.11 -4.51 5.77
CA LEU A 12 -24.32 -3.90 6.33
C LEU A 12 -25.23 -4.91 7.02
N ASP A 13 -25.46 -6.07 6.39
CA ASP A 13 -26.32 -7.11 6.94
C ASP A 13 -25.69 -7.77 8.19
N LEU A 14 -24.37 -7.95 8.21
CA LEU A 14 -23.62 -8.39 9.40
C LEU A 14 -23.74 -7.39 10.55
N GLN A 15 -23.62 -6.08 10.27
CA GLN A 15 -23.79 -5.04 11.27
C GLN A 15 -25.20 -5.02 11.85
N ARG A 16 -26.23 -5.13 10.99
CA ARG A 16 -27.63 -5.22 11.43
C ARG A 16 -27.86 -6.46 12.31
N LEU A 17 -27.34 -7.62 11.89
CA LEU A 17 -27.44 -8.85 12.66
C LEU A 17 -26.78 -8.68 14.04
N LEU A 18 -25.56 -8.12 14.08
CA LEU A 18 -24.84 -7.88 15.32
C LEU A 18 -25.61 -6.92 16.25
N GLN A 19 -26.24 -5.89 15.69
CA GLN A 19 -27.06 -4.94 16.44
C GLN A 19 -28.30 -5.60 17.05
N VAL A 20 -29.00 -6.45 16.28
CA VAL A 20 -30.15 -7.22 16.78
C VAL A 20 -29.74 -8.17 17.92
N ILE A 21 -28.63 -8.89 17.74
CA ILE A 21 -28.10 -9.80 18.77
C ILE A 21 -27.66 -9.01 20.02
N ALA A 22 -27.03 -7.85 19.83
CA ALA A 22 -26.62 -6.99 20.94
C ALA A 22 -27.82 -6.46 21.74
N HIS A 23 -28.91 -6.09 21.07
CA HIS A 23 -30.16 -5.73 21.74
C HIS A 23 -30.77 -6.92 22.48
N GLY A 24 -30.78 -8.11 21.87
CA GLY A 24 -31.22 -9.33 22.55
C GLY A 24 -30.44 -9.56 23.85
N GLU A 25 -29.11 -9.47 23.80
CA GLU A 25 -28.25 -9.67 24.97
C GLU A 25 -28.51 -8.68 26.12
N GLN A 26 -29.03 -7.49 25.83
CA GLN A 26 -29.45 -6.53 26.86
C GLN A 26 -30.84 -6.82 27.44
N VAL A 27 -31.75 -7.37 26.63
CA VAL A 27 -33.16 -7.60 27.01
C VAL A 27 -33.31 -8.87 27.82
N PHE A 28 -32.66 -9.96 27.41
CA PHE A 28 -32.87 -11.29 28.03
C PHE A 28 -32.48 -11.35 29.52
N PRO A 29 -31.38 -10.73 29.99
CA PRO A 29 -31.08 -10.65 31.42
C PRO A 29 -32.16 -9.91 32.22
N ARG A 30 -32.73 -8.83 31.66
CA ARG A 30 -33.82 -8.08 32.29
C ARG A 30 -35.10 -8.91 32.36
N VAL A 31 -35.38 -9.70 31.32
CA VAL A 31 -36.50 -10.66 31.33
C VAL A 31 -36.28 -11.72 32.41
N LYS A 32 -35.06 -12.26 32.53
CA LYS A 32 -34.72 -13.23 33.58
C LYS A 32 -34.96 -12.65 34.97
N GLU A 33 -34.51 -11.42 35.23
CA GLU A 33 -34.70 -10.74 36.51
C GLU A 33 -36.20 -10.59 36.85
N LYS A 34 -37.03 -10.20 35.88
CA LYS A 34 -38.48 -10.07 36.06
C LYS A 34 -39.22 -11.41 36.19
N CYS A 35 -38.72 -12.47 35.55
CA CYS A 35 -39.29 -13.81 35.68
C CYS A 35 -38.94 -14.44 37.04
N SER A 36 -37.71 -14.23 37.52
CA SER A 36 -37.24 -14.74 38.83
C SER A 36 -37.99 -14.17 40.03
N SER A 37 -38.69 -13.04 39.87
CA SER A 37 -39.51 -12.44 40.91
C SER A 37 -40.97 -12.94 40.92
N LYS A 38 -41.34 -13.92 40.09
CA LYS A 38 -42.71 -14.45 40.00
C LYS A 38 -42.77 -15.90 40.47
N ASP A 39 -43.75 -16.20 41.31
CA ASP A 39 -43.89 -17.51 41.97
C ASP A 39 -44.25 -18.67 41.03
N TRP A 40 -44.70 -18.38 39.79
CA TRP A 40 -45.07 -19.39 38.80
C TRP A 40 -43.92 -19.79 37.86
N PHE A 41 -42.74 -19.20 38.01
CA PHE A 41 -41.56 -19.54 37.20
C PHE A 41 -40.70 -20.56 37.95
N ALA A 42 -40.50 -21.75 37.38
CA ALA A 42 -39.68 -22.78 38.01
C ALA A 42 -38.19 -22.42 37.94
N ASN A 43 -37.40 -22.89 38.92
CA ASN A 43 -35.95 -22.71 38.91
C ASN A 43 -35.28 -23.34 37.67
N GLU A 44 -35.88 -24.40 37.13
CA GLU A 44 -35.45 -25.07 35.89
C GLU A 44 -35.54 -24.13 34.69
N ASP A 45 -36.63 -23.37 34.57
CA ASP A 45 -36.82 -22.38 33.50
C ASP A 45 -35.85 -21.19 33.62
N ILE A 46 -35.54 -20.77 34.85
CA ILE A 46 -34.54 -19.72 35.12
C ILE A 46 -33.14 -20.18 34.67
N ASN A 47 -32.78 -21.44 34.96
CA ASN A 47 -31.51 -22.03 34.53
C ASN A 47 -31.44 -22.17 33.01
N ALA A 48 -32.52 -22.59 32.35
CA ALA A 48 -32.60 -22.66 30.89
C ALA A 48 -32.44 -21.27 30.25
N LEU A 49 -33.04 -20.23 30.85
CA LEU A 49 -32.89 -18.86 30.38
C LEU A 49 -31.46 -18.33 30.55
N GLU A 50 -30.79 -18.67 31.65
CA GLU A 50 -29.37 -18.35 31.86
C GLU A 50 -28.48 -19.01 30.79
N GLU A 51 -28.74 -20.28 30.48
CA GLU A 51 -28.01 -20.97 29.42
C GLU A 51 -28.23 -20.31 28.06
N LEU A 52 -29.46 -19.90 27.75
CA LEU A 52 -29.79 -19.18 26.53
C LEU A 52 -29.07 -17.83 26.43
N ILE A 53 -29.00 -17.06 27.53
CA ILE A 53 -28.23 -15.82 27.61
C ILE A 53 -26.75 -16.11 27.32
N GLY A 54 -26.19 -17.17 27.90
CA GLY A 54 -24.82 -17.60 27.64
C GLY A 54 -24.58 -17.97 26.17
N ARG A 55 -25.51 -18.68 25.53
CA ARG A 55 -25.45 -19.01 24.10
C ARG A 55 -25.52 -17.75 23.23
N MET A 56 -26.38 -16.78 23.58
CA MET A 56 -26.50 -15.53 22.83
C MET A 56 -25.25 -14.64 22.95
N ARG A 57 -24.61 -14.60 24.12
CA ARG A 57 -23.30 -13.92 24.30
C ARG A 57 -22.23 -14.51 23.39
N ARG A 58 -22.09 -15.84 23.37
CA ARG A 58 -21.14 -16.52 22.47
C ARG A 58 -21.46 -16.25 20.99
N LEU A 59 -22.74 -16.23 20.63
CA LEU A 59 -23.16 -15.90 19.26
C LEU A 59 -22.76 -14.47 18.87
N LYS A 60 -22.97 -13.49 19.76
CA LYS A 60 -22.55 -12.09 19.57
C LYS A 60 -21.05 -11.98 19.32
N GLU A 61 -20.25 -12.66 20.13
CA GLU A 61 -18.78 -12.68 19.99
C GLU A 61 -18.35 -13.27 18.65
N ASN A 62 -18.92 -14.43 18.27
CA ASN A 62 -18.64 -15.08 16.99
C ASN A 62 -19.01 -14.20 15.79
N VAL A 63 -20.20 -13.59 15.81
CA VAL A 63 -20.65 -12.66 14.76
C VAL A 63 -19.75 -11.41 14.73
N GLY A 64 -19.39 -10.87 15.89
CA GLY A 64 -18.48 -9.73 16.01
C GLY A 64 -17.10 -10.02 15.41
N PHE A 65 -16.56 -11.22 15.65
CA PHE A 65 -15.31 -11.66 15.03
C PHE A 65 -15.42 -11.75 13.50
N ILE A 66 -16.50 -12.32 12.98
CA ILE A 66 -16.75 -12.40 11.53
C ILE A 66 -16.88 -11.00 10.94
N ALA A 67 -17.62 -10.10 11.58
CA ALA A 67 -17.79 -8.72 11.13
C ALA A 67 -16.44 -7.99 11.04
N ASN A 68 -15.60 -8.09 12.08
CA ASN A 68 -14.26 -7.51 12.09
C ASN A 68 -13.38 -8.05 10.96
N ARG A 69 -13.43 -9.36 10.72
CA ARG A 69 -12.68 -10.00 9.62
C ARG A 69 -13.17 -9.54 8.25
N VAL A 70 -14.48 -9.40 8.05
CA VAL A 70 -15.05 -8.86 6.82
C VAL A 70 -14.60 -7.41 6.60
N THR A 71 -14.60 -6.57 7.63
CA THR A 71 -14.08 -5.19 7.56
C THR A 71 -12.60 -5.15 7.14
N ALA A 72 -11.77 -6.03 7.70
CA ALA A 72 -10.37 -6.12 7.33
C ALA A 72 -10.17 -6.53 5.87
N ILE A 73 -10.97 -7.48 5.38
CA ILE A 73 -10.96 -7.92 3.98
C ILE A 73 -11.41 -6.78 3.06
N GLN A 74 -12.47 -6.05 3.43
CA GLN A 74 -12.97 -4.89 2.69
C GLN A 74 -11.86 -3.83 2.53
N ALA A 75 -11.19 -3.46 3.63
CA ALA A 75 -10.09 -2.50 3.59
C ALA A 75 -8.92 -2.99 2.71
N GLY A 76 -8.61 -4.28 2.74
CA GLY A 76 -7.60 -4.90 1.88
C GLY A 76 -7.98 -4.85 0.39
N LEU A 77 -9.25 -5.09 0.07
CA LEU A 77 -9.77 -4.99 -1.29
C LEU A 77 -9.73 -3.57 -1.82
N ASP A 78 -10.16 -2.58 -1.01
CA ASP A 78 -10.13 -1.17 -1.38
C ASP A 78 -8.70 -0.68 -1.64
N SER A 79 -7.75 -1.13 -0.80
CA SER A 79 -6.32 -0.87 -1.01
C SER A 79 -5.81 -1.50 -2.30
N TRP A 80 -6.15 -2.76 -2.56
CA TRP A 80 -5.75 -3.45 -3.80
C TRP A 80 -6.35 -2.79 -5.05
N GLN A 81 -7.63 -2.41 -5.00
CA GLN A 81 -8.30 -1.72 -6.10
C GLN A 81 -7.66 -0.35 -6.37
N SER A 82 -7.34 0.40 -5.31
CA SER A 82 -6.63 1.67 -5.41
C SER A 82 -5.26 1.50 -6.07
N GLU A 83 -4.53 0.44 -5.73
CA GLU A 83 -3.24 0.11 -6.36
C GLU A 83 -3.41 -0.19 -7.86
N GLN A 84 -4.44 -0.95 -8.25
CA GLN A 84 -4.72 -1.22 -9.68
C GLN A 84 -5.07 0.06 -10.44
N ILE A 85 -5.89 0.94 -9.85
CA ILE A 85 -6.26 2.23 -10.45
C ILE A 85 -5.02 3.10 -10.59
N ASN A 86 -4.22 3.21 -9.53
CA ASN A 86 -2.99 4.00 -9.54
C ASN A 86 -2.01 3.49 -10.61
N ARG A 87 -1.85 2.17 -10.74
CA ARG A 87 -1.02 1.56 -11.79
C ARG A 87 -1.54 1.89 -13.19
N LYS A 88 -2.86 1.87 -13.42
CA LYS A 88 -3.46 2.27 -14.70
C LYS A 88 -3.24 3.76 -14.99
N LEU A 89 -3.46 4.62 -13.99
CA LEU A 89 -3.21 6.06 -14.09
C LEU A 89 -1.75 6.38 -14.37
N TYR A 90 -0.81 5.61 -13.81
CA TYR A 90 0.61 5.73 -14.12
C TYR A 90 0.88 5.50 -15.61
N TYR A 91 0.33 4.44 -16.20
CA TYR A 91 0.50 4.17 -17.63
C TYR A 91 -0.17 5.23 -18.51
N LEU A 92 -1.35 5.71 -18.14
CA LEU A 92 -2.02 6.80 -18.87
C LEU A 92 -1.22 8.11 -18.79
N SER A 93 -0.72 8.47 -17.61
CA SER A 93 0.12 9.66 -17.41
C SER A 93 1.40 9.58 -18.24
N PHE A 94 2.05 8.40 -18.26
CA PHE A 94 3.23 8.16 -19.09
C PHE A 94 2.94 8.37 -20.58
N LEU A 95 1.81 7.83 -21.06
CA LEU A 95 1.37 8.00 -22.44
C LEU A 95 1.10 9.48 -22.78
N SER A 96 0.46 10.22 -21.87
CA SER A 96 0.21 11.66 -22.02
C SER A 96 1.48 12.49 -22.10
N ILE A 97 2.51 12.18 -21.30
CA ILE A 97 3.80 12.90 -21.34
C ILE A 97 4.47 12.74 -22.71
N ILE A 98 4.29 11.59 -23.36
CA ILE A 98 4.80 11.34 -24.72
C ILE A 98 3.95 12.09 -25.75
N PHE A 99 2.63 11.93 -25.72
CA PHE A 99 1.76 12.46 -26.77
C PHE A 99 1.52 13.96 -26.70
N LEU A 100 1.55 14.58 -25.53
CA LEU A 100 1.31 16.02 -25.40
C LEU A 100 2.26 16.88 -26.27
N PRO A 101 3.59 16.74 -26.20
CA PRO A 101 4.50 17.52 -27.04
C PRO A 101 4.39 17.17 -28.53
N LEU A 102 4.16 15.89 -28.86
CA LEU A 102 3.93 15.43 -30.24
C LEU A 102 2.66 16.06 -30.85
N SER A 103 1.58 16.13 -30.07
CA SER A 103 0.32 16.76 -30.45
C SER A 103 0.48 18.27 -30.64
N ILE A 104 1.31 18.94 -29.84
CA ILE A 104 1.60 20.37 -30.02
C ILE A 104 2.34 20.60 -31.34
N ILE A 105 3.39 19.83 -31.63
CA ILE A 105 4.14 19.96 -32.89
C ILE A 105 3.18 19.75 -34.07
N THR A 106 2.53 18.59 -34.11
CA THR A 106 1.64 18.25 -35.24
C THR A 106 0.48 19.23 -35.38
N GLY A 107 -0.04 19.76 -34.26
CA GLY A 107 -1.06 20.81 -34.25
C GLY A 107 -0.56 22.13 -34.86
N VAL A 108 0.60 22.64 -34.43
CA VAL A 108 1.17 23.90 -34.96
C VAL A 108 1.48 23.81 -36.45
N PHE A 109 2.02 22.68 -36.91
CA PHE A 109 2.31 22.47 -38.35
C PHE A 109 1.05 22.14 -39.18
N GLY A 110 -0.01 21.61 -38.55
CA GLY A 110 -1.29 21.33 -39.20
C GLY A 110 -2.22 22.54 -39.30
N MET A 111 -1.99 23.58 -38.50
CA MET A 111 -2.69 24.85 -38.63
C MET A 111 -2.19 25.57 -39.89
N ASN A 112 -3.12 26.03 -40.74
CA ASN A 112 -2.82 26.85 -41.92
C ASN A 112 -2.44 28.30 -41.53
N VAL A 113 -1.42 28.44 -40.68
CA VAL A 113 -0.87 29.73 -40.23
C VAL A 113 0.39 30.06 -41.04
N GLY A 114 0.53 31.31 -41.48
CA GLY A 114 1.71 31.77 -42.20
C GLY A 114 2.90 31.99 -41.27
N GLY A 115 4.13 31.84 -41.79
CA GLY A 115 5.36 32.14 -41.04
C GLY A 115 5.90 31.02 -40.16
N VAL A 116 5.40 29.79 -40.30
CA VAL A 116 5.97 28.62 -39.61
C VAL A 116 7.38 28.36 -40.17
N PRO A 117 8.41 28.18 -39.32
CA PRO A 117 9.75 27.85 -39.78
C PRO A 117 9.70 26.55 -40.60
N TRP A 118 10.53 26.47 -41.64
CA TRP A 118 10.66 25.30 -42.54
C TRP A 118 9.54 25.04 -43.56
N THR A 119 8.58 25.95 -43.76
CA THR A 119 7.52 25.81 -44.79
C THR A 119 7.83 26.50 -46.13
N ASP A 120 8.75 27.47 -46.17
CA ASP A 120 9.09 28.22 -47.38
C ASP A 120 10.13 27.47 -48.23
N GLN A 121 9.68 26.87 -49.34
CA GLN A 121 10.51 26.09 -50.26
C GLN A 121 11.41 26.93 -51.19
N ARG A 122 11.25 28.25 -51.20
CA ARG A 122 11.92 29.14 -52.18
C ARG A 122 13.38 29.44 -51.85
N LYS A 123 13.82 29.20 -50.62
CA LYS A 123 15.22 29.40 -50.19
C LYS A 123 15.98 28.06 -50.21
N PRO A 124 17.14 27.96 -50.91
CA PRO A 124 17.89 26.71 -51.02
C PRO A 124 18.40 26.17 -49.67
N GLU A 125 18.48 27.02 -48.65
CA GLU A 125 18.91 26.72 -47.28
C GLU A 125 17.84 25.97 -46.44
N LEU A 126 16.58 25.92 -46.91
CA LEU A 126 15.44 25.32 -46.19
C LEU A 126 14.93 23.99 -46.78
N LYS A 127 15.65 23.40 -47.74
CA LYS A 127 15.22 22.15 -48.42
C LYS A 127 14.93 20.98 -47.48
N ASP A 128 15.56 20.92 -46.30
CA ASP A 128 15.41 19.82 -45.34
C ASP A 128 14.38 20.09 -44.22
N GLY A 129 13.42 20.97 -44.45
CA GLY A 129 12.44 21.40 -43.44
C GLY A 129 11.70 20.25 -42.73
N PHE A 130 11.13 19.32 -43.50
CA PHE A 130 10.45 18.14 -42.97
C PHE A 130 11.39 17.24 -42.14
N ARG A 131 12.63 17.08 -42.60
CA ARG A 131 13.66 16.27 -41.91
C ARG A 131 14.05 16.91 -40.57
N ASN A 132 14.16 18.24 -40.51
CA ASN A 132 14.41 18.95 -39.25
C ASN A 132 13.28 18.78 -38.23
N VAL A 133 12.02 18.87 -38.66
CA VAL A 133 10.87 18.63 -37.77
C VAL A 133 10.87 17.19 -37.25
N MET A 134 11.16 16.22 -38.11
CA MET A 134 11.34 14.82 -37.72
C MET A 134 12.47 14.63 -36.69
N PHE A 135 13.61 15.31 -36.86
CA PHE A 135 14.69 15.29 -35.89
C PHE A 135 14.28 15.93 -34.55
N ILE A 136 13.54 17.04 -34.56
CA ILE A 136 13.02 17.68 -33.34
C ILE A 136 12.06 16.75 -32.59
N CYS A 137 11.13 16.09 -33.29
CA CYS A 137 10.24 15.10 -32.71
C CYS A 137 11.02 13.93 -32.07
N MET A 138 11.99 13.37 -32.79
CA MET A 138 12.85 12.29 -32.28
C MET A 138 13.69 12.74 -31.08
N ALA A 139 14.27 13.94 -31.14
CA ALA A 139 15.06 14.51 -30.05
C ALA A 139 14.20 14.72 -28.80
N MET A 140 12.98 15.25 -28.93
CA MET A 140 12.06 15.40 -27.79
C MET A 140 11.67 14.05 -27.18
N LEU A 141 11.38 13.03 -27.99
CA LEU A 141 11.13 11.68 -27.49
C LEU A 141 12.33 11.11 -26.73
N LEU A 142 13.54 11.32 -27.25
CA LEU A 142 14.79 10.92 -26.60
C LEU A 142 15.02 11.65 -25.28
N VAL A 143 14.75 12.95 -25.22
CA VAL A 143 14.85 13.76 -23.99
C VAL A 143 13.87 13.24 -22.94
N ILE A 144 12.62 12.98 -23.32
CA ILE A 144 11.61 12.41 -22.41
C ILE A 144 12.08 11.05 -21.89
N LEU A 145 12.55 10.16 -22.78
CA LEU A 145 13.09 8.85 -22.41
C LEU A 145 14.27 8.98 -21.42
N LEU A 146 15.20 9.90 -21.69
CA LEU A 146 16.34 10.19 -20.81
C LEU A 146 15.87 10.71 -19.45
N CYS A 147 14.93 11.66 -19.41
CA CYS A 147 14.34 12.16 -18.16
C CYS A 147 13.73 11.04 -17.30
N PHE A 148 13.18 9.98 -17.92
CA PHE A 148 12.68 8.81 -17.19
C PHE A 148 13.79 7.80 -16.78
N LEU A 149 14.85 7.65 -17.58
CA LEU A 149 15.94 6.72 -17.31
C LEU A 149 16.93 7.23 -16.25
N LEU A 150 17.22 8.54 -16.25
CA LEU A 150 18.19 9.16 -15.35
C LEU A 150 17.86 8.95 -13.87
N PRO A 151 16.62 9.13 -13.37
CA PRO A 151 16.26 8.85 -11.97
C PRO A 151 16.41 7.38 -11.60
N VAL A 152 16.09 6.46 -12.51
CA VAL A 152 16.21 5.01 -12.29
C VAL A 152 17.68 4.60 -12.19
N LEU A 153 18.52 5.10 -13.10
CA LEU A 153 19.96 4.88 -13.09
C LEU A 153 20.61 5.51 -11.85
N TYR A 154 20.24 6.74 -11.52
CA TYR A 154 20.70 7.43 -10.32
C TYR A 154 20.38 6.64 -9.05
N ASN A 155 19.13 6.20 -8.89
CA ASN A 155 18.71 5.41 -7.73
C ASN A 155 19.43 4.06 -7.65
N ARG A 156 19.66 3.37 -8.79
CA ARG A 156 20.41 2.12 -8.86
C ARG A 156 21.87 2.31 -8.43
N VAL A 157 22.52 3.35 -8.95
CA VAL A 157 23.93 3.67 -8.64
C VAL A 157 24.08 4.08 -7.18
N MET A 158 23.19 4.92 -6.66
CA MET A 158 23.22 5.34 -5.25
C MET A 158 22.93 4.17 -4.30
N ALA A 159 22.00 3.28 -4.64
CA ALA A 159 21.77 2.05 -3.86
C ALA A 159 22.99 1.14 -3.85
N TRP A 160 23.68 1.01 -4.99
CA TRP A 160 24.92 0.26 -5.09
C TRP A 160 26.07 0.90 -4.29
N GLN A 161 26.21 2.23 -4.35
CA GLN A 161 27.19 2.97 -3.55
C GLN A 161 26.92 2.85 -2.05
N ARG A 162 25.66 2.96 -1.61
CA ARG A 162 25.28 2.81 -0.19
C ARG A 162 25.62 1.42 0.35
N ARG A 163 25.44 0.36 -0.45
CA ARG A 163 25.91 -1.01 -0.10
C ARG A 163 27.44 -1.08 0.01
N ARG A 164 28.18 -0.41 -0.88
CA ARG A 164 29.65 -0.38 -0.83
C ARG A 164 30.19 0.35 0.40
N VAL A 165 29.55 1.44 0.82
CA VAL A 165 29.95 2.21 2.01
C VAL A 165 29.70 1.42 3.31
N LEU A 166 28.55 0.75 3.45
CA LEU A 166 28.25 -0.10 4.62
C LEU A 166 29.22 -1.29 4.74
N ARG A 167 29.63 -1.89 3.62
CA ARG A 167 30.63 -2.97 3.61
C ARG A 167 32.01 -2.49 4.08
N LYS A 168 32.33 -1.21 3.84
CA LYS A 168 33.59 -0.57 4.29
C LYS A 168 33.56 -0.23 5.79
N SER A 169 32.41 0.15 6.36
CA SER A 169 32.27 0.40 7.80
C SER A 169 32.27 -0.89 8.64
N TRP A 170 31.72 -1.99 8.13
CA TRP A 170 31.76 -3.30 8.80
C TRP A 170 33.19 -3.84 8.94
N SER A 171 34.04 -3.59 7.94
CA SER A 171 35.49 -3.92 7.97
C SER A 171 36.27 -3.14 9.04
N PHE A 172 35.83 -1.93 9.39
CA PHE A 172 36.51 -1.10 10.39
C PHE A 172 36.09 -1.47 11.81
N SER A 173 34.79 -1.71 12.03
CA SER A 173 34.25 -2.09 13.34
C SER A 173 34.73 -3.48 13.82
N ARG A 174 34.91 -4.43 12.89
CA ARG A 174 35.48 -5.76 13.21
C ARG A 174 36.95 -5.67 13.64
N LYS A 175 37.72 -4.72 13.10
CA LYS A 175 39.12 -4.47 13.46
C LYS A 175 39.27 -3.75 14.81
N SER A 176 38.35 -2.85 15.17
CA SER A 176 38.34 -2.21 16.49
C SER A 176 37.93 -3.17 17.61
N PHE A 177 37.07 -4.16 17.34
CA PHE A 177 36.65 -5.15 18.33
C PHE A 177 37.78 -6.12 18.69
N ILE A 178 38.55 -6.59 17.70
CA ILE A 178 39.69 -7.50 17.93
C ILE A 178 40.83 -6.79 18.70
N ARG A 179 41.09 -5.49 18.46
CA ARG A 179 42.09 -4.74 19.24
C ARG A 179 41.70 -4.54 20.71
N ARG A 180 40.40 -4.45 21.04
CA ARG A 180 39.96 -4.38 22.44
C ARG A 180 40.05 -5.72 23.15
N ALA A 181 39.77 -6.83 22.44
CA ALA A 181 39.90 -8.18 23.00
C ALA A 181 41.37 -8.55 23.28
N GLY A 182 42.33 -8.11 22.43
CA GLY A 182 43.75 -8.36 22.64
C GLY A 182 44.36 -7.64 23.85
N ILE A 183 43.88 -6.43 24.18
CA ILE A 183 44.41 -5.65 25.31
C ILE A 183 43.85 -6.12 26.67
N GLY A 184 42.71 -6.84 26.68
CA GLY A 184 42.13 -7.40 27.90
C GLY A 184 42.68 -8.77 28.31
N ALA A 185 43.28 -9.52 27.37
CA ALA A 185 43.73 -10.90 27.62
C ALA A 185 45.09 -10.99 28.34
N GLU A 186 45.98 -10.00 28.21
CA GLU A 186 47.29 -10.02 28.89
C GLU A 186 47.25 -9.63 30.37
N ARG A 187 46.10 -9.19 30.91
CA ARG A 187 46.02 -8.71 32.31
C ARG A 187 45.38 -9.70 33.30
N SER A 188 44.96 -10.88 32.86
CA SER A 188 44.14 -11.80 33.68
C SER A 188 44.80 -13.13 34.08
N GLU A 189 46.10 -13.35 33.83
CA GLU A 189 46.83 -14.58 34.23
C GLU A 189 47.80 -14.41 35.40
N ARG A 190 47.54 -13.46 36.31
CA ARG A 190 48.21 -13.43 37.63
C ARG A 190 47.22 -13.09 38.74
N GLY A 191 46.82 -14.09 39.50
CA GLY A 191 46.09 -13.92 40.75
C GLY A 191 45.16 -15.08 41.05
N GLY A 192 45.73 -16.19 41.55
CA GLY A 192 44.94 -17.32 42.04
C GLY A 192 44.28 -17.04 43.37
N TYR A 193 43.17 -17.73 43.66
CA TYR A 193 42.67 -17.96 45.01
C TYR A 193 41.99 -19.32 45.13
N LEU A 194 42.21 -19.91 46.30
CA LEU A 194 41.86 -21.23 46.77
C LEU A 194 40.35 -21.54 46.74
N ARG A 195 40.05 -22.82 46.50
CA ARG A 195 38.80 -23.50 46.86
C ARG A 195 38.70 -23.65 48.38
N ILE A 196 37.56 -23.25 48.94
CA ILE A 196 36.81 -24.00 49.96
C ILE A 196 35.41 -24.16 49.40
#